data_AF-A0AA89AWG9-F1
#
_entry.id   AF-A0AA89AWG9-F1
#
_cell.length_a   1.000
_cell.length_b   1.000
_cell.length_c   1.000
_cell.angle_alpha   90.00
_cell.angle_beta   90.00
_cell.angle_gamma   90.00
#
_symmetry.space_group_name_H-M   'P 1'
#
loop_
_entity.id
_entity.type
_entity.pdbx_description
1 polymer ?
#
loop_
_entity_poly.entity_id
_entity_poly.type
_entity_poly.pdbx_seq_one_letter_code
_entity_poly.pdbx_strand_id
1 'polypeptide(L)'
;MMLPVNAWAMHRDSKIWDDPTTFRPERFEGLGGEAYKFVPFGIGRRQWPGAGLANRVMALALAALIQCFEWERVSEDLVDLSGGVGLTMRKAPALEARCRAREQMISVISELQVSFSLISSFHVEK
;
A
#
# COMPACT_ATOMS: atom_id res chain seq x y z
N MET A 1 -13.13 10.37 30.00
CA MET A 1 -13.82 10.65 28.71
C MET A 1 -12.95 10.15 27.58
N MET A 2 -13.50 9.31 26.69
CA MET A 2 -12.80 8.79 25.52
C MET A 2 -13.18 9.65 24.30
N LEU A 3 -12.20 10.21 23.61
CA LEU A 3 -12.41 11.01 22.39
C LEU A 3 -11.88 10.21 21.19
N PRO A 4 -12.75 9.57 20.38
CA PRO A 4 -12.30 8.89 19.17
C PRO A 4 -11.92 9.91 18.09
N VAL A 5 -10.87 9.61 17.33
CA VAL A 5 -10.44 10.40 16.17
C VAL A 5 -10.93 9.72 14.90
N ASN A 6 -11.78 10.39 14.13
CA ASN A 6 -12.27 9.88 12.85
C ASN A 6 -11.33 10.30 11.70
N ALA A 7 -10.19 9.62 11.58
CA ALA A 7 -9.21 9.88 10.54
C ALA A 7 -9.79 9.69 9.12
N TRP A 8 -10.72 8.74 8.94
CA TRP A 8 -11.37 8.48 7.65
C TRP A 8 -12.15 9.69 7.14
N ALA A 9 -12.92 10.35 8.01
CA ALA A 9 -13.66 11.56 7.67
C ALA A 9 -12.71 12.74 7.40
N MET A 10 -11.67 12.90 8.21
CA MET A 10 -10.66 13.96 8.01
C MET A 10 -9.95 13.85 6.65
N HIS A 11 -9.56 12.62 6.25
CA HIS A 11 -8.87 12.40 4.97
C HIS A 11 -9.81 12.56 3.75
N ARG A 12 -11.12 12.67 3.98
CA ARG A 12 -12.14 12.87 2.93
C ARG A 12 -12.91 14.19 3.05
N ASP A 13 -12.48 15.07 3.95
CA ASP A 13 -13.15 16.35 4.14
C ASP A 13 -12.89 17.28 2.95
N SER A 14 -13.95 17.64 2.23
CA SER A 14 -13.90 18.53 1.07
C SER A 14 -13.52 19.98 1.43
N LYS A 15 -13.55 20.35 2.71
CA LYS A 15 -13.03 21.65 3.18
C LYS A 15 -11.51 21.67 3.30
N ILE A 16 -10.89 20.49 3.41
CA ILE A 16 -9.45 20.31 3.60
C ILE A 16 -8.79 19.89 2.27
N TRP A 17 -9.50 19.09 1.48
CA TRP A 17 -8.99 18.46 0.28
C TRP A 17 -9.89 18.74 -0.93
N ASP A 18 -9.31 19.30 -1.99
CA ASP A 18 -10.01 19.46 -3.28
C ASP A 18 -10.22 18.10 -3.94
N ASP A 19 -11.46 17.71 -4.25
CA ASP A 19 -11.79 16.40 -4.82
C ASP A 19 -11.23 15.22 -3.99
N PRO A 20 -11.72 15.05 -2.74
CA PRO A 20 -11.15 14.10 -1.76
C PRO A 20 -11.40 12.63 -2.10
N THR A 21 -12.33 12.34 -3.00
CA THR A 21 -12.71 10.97 -3.38
C THR A 21 -11.87 10.41 -4.53
N THR A 22 -11.12 11.27 -5.21
CA THR A 22 -10.28 10.88 -6.34
C THR A 22 -8.87 10.49 -5.89
N PHE A 23 -8.38 9.37 -6.42
CA PHE A 23 -6.99 8.95 -6.25
C PHE A 23 -6.07 9.85 -7.08
N ARG A 24 -5.44 10.84 -6.43
CA ARG A 24 -4.54 11.82 -7.05
C ARG A 24 -3.27 11.98 -6.22
N PRO A 25 -2.23 11.14 -6.41
CA PRO A 25 -0.98 11.19 -5.65
C PRO A 25 -0.28 12.55 -5.70
N GLU A 26 -0.41 13.26 -6.82
CA GLU A 26 0.23 14.56 -7.08
C GLU A 26 -0.24 15.63 -6.08
N ARG A 27 -1.40 15.44 -5.43
CA ARG A 27 -1.88 16.36 -4.38
C ARG A 27 -0.88 16.51 -3.23
N PHE A 28 -0.01 15.51 -3.04
CA PHE A 28 0.95 15.49 -1.94
C PHE A 28 2.30 16.13 -2.29
N GLU A 29 2.51 16.50 -3.55
CA GLU A 29 3.72 17.20 -3.98
C GLU A 29 3.75 18.61 -3.39
N GLY A 30 4.89 18.99 -2.80
CA GLY A 30 5.06 20.31 -2.19
C GLY A 30 4.33 20.52 -0.85
N LEU A 31 3.62 19.52 -0.29
CA LEU A 31 2.92 19.62 1.00
C LEU A 31 3.84 19.59 2.24
N GLY A 32 5.06 20.14 2.14
CA GLY A 32 6.02 20.21 3.23
C GLY A 32 5.52 21.11 4.38
N GLY A 33 4.71 20.55 5.29
CA GLY A 33 4.24 21.26 6.49
C GLY A 33 2.81 20.95 6.94
N GLU A 34 1.98 20.29 6.12
CA GLU A 34 0.55 20.07 6.43
C GLU A 34 0.27 18.72 7.12
N ALA A 35 1.10 18.36 8.10
CA ALA A 35 1.08 17.05 8.78
C ALA A 35 -0.27 16.72 9.46
N TYR A 36 -1.12 17.71 9.70
CA TYR A 36 -2.43 17.54 10.31
C TYR A 36 -3.54 17.17 9.31
N LYS A 37 -3.36 17.42 8.01
CA LYS A 37 -4.36 17.06 6.97
C LYS A 37 -4.38 15.56 6.67
N PHE A 38 -3.25 14.89 6.85
CA PHE A 38 -3.09 13.46 6.60
C PHE A 38 -2.36 12.77 7.75
N VAL A 39 -3.06 11.89 8.46
CA VAL A 39 -2.60 11.25 9.70
C VAL A 39 -2.74 9.71 9.68
N PRO A 40 -2.14 9.01 8.70
CA PRO A 40 -2.29 7.56 8.53
C PRO A 40 -1.74 6.74 9.70
N PHE A 41 -0.81 7.33 10.47
CA PHE A 41 -0.19 6.71 11.65
C PHE A 41 -0.48 7.47 12.95
N GLY A 42 -1.45 8.38 12.94
CA GLY A 42 -1.66 9.37 14.00
C GLY A 42 -0.57 10.45 14.02
N ILE A 43 -0.60 11.30 15.04
CA ILE A 43 0.33 12.43 15.23
C ILE A 43 0.59 12.67 16.73
N GLY A 44 1.73 13.26 17.07
CA GLY A 44 2.08 13.64 18.43
C GLY A 44 2.41 12.46 19.34
N ARG A 45 2.12 12.58 20.65
CA ARG A 45 2.54 11.60 21.68
C ARG A 45 1.98 10.18 21.49
N ARG A 46 0.92 10.02 20.71
CA ARG A 46 0.26 8.73 20.43
C ARG A 46 0.44 8.29 18.97
N GLN A 47 1.33 8.93 18.22
CA GLN A 47 1.70 8.47 16.89
C GLN A 47 2.27 7.05 16.97
N TRP A 48 1.90 6.21 16.00
CA TRP A 48 2.35 4.83 15.97
C TRP A 48 3.87 4.78 15.78
N PRO A 49 4.63 4.10 16.68
CA PRO A 49 6.10 4.10 16.64
C PRO A 49 6.66 3.43 15.37
N GLY A 50 5.89 2.57 14.71
CA GLY A 50 6.28 1.91 13.46
C GLY A 50 6.15 2.76 12.20
N ALA A 51 5.70 4.02 12.28
CA ALA A 51 5.38 4.85 11.10
C ALA A 51 6.55 4.96 10.11
N GLY A 52 7.77 5.18 10.61
CA GLY A 52 8.97 5.28 9.78
C GLY A 52 9.32 3.96 9.08
N LEU A 53 9.12 2.82 9.76
CA LEU A 53 9.36 1.50 9.18
C LEU A 53 8.33 1.20 8.09
N ALA A 54 7.04 1.42 8.37
CA ALA A 54 5.98 1.16 7.40
C ALA A 54 6.15 1.99 6.13
N ASN A 55 6.51 3.28 6.24
CA ASN A 55 6.78 4.11 5.06
C ASN A 55 7.91 3.53 4.19
N ARG A 56 9.01 3.07 4.80
CA ARG A 56 10.15 2.48 4.07
C ARG A 56 9.77 1.17 3.41
N VAL A 57 9.10 0.27 4.14
CA VAL A 57 8.67 -1.03 3.61
C VAL A 57 7.65 -0.85 2.49
N MET A 58 6.67 0.04 2.65
CA MET A 58 5.67 0.33 1.62
C MET A 58 6.31 0.93 0.38
N ALA A 59 7.21 1.90 0.52
CA ALA A 59 7.91 2.50 -0.60
C ALA A 59 8.73 1.45 -1.38
N LEU A 60 9.50 0.62 -0.66
CA LEU A 60 10.31 -0.43 -1.29
C LEU A 60 9.44 -1.49 -1.96
N ALA A 61 8.39 -1.98 -1.29
CA ALA A 61 7.50 -2.98 -1.83
C ALA A 61 6.78 -2.46 -3.09
N LEU A 62 6.22 -1.25 -3.05
CA LEU A 62 5.57 -0.64 -4.22
C LEU A 62 6.55 -0.41 -5.37
N ALA A 63 7.74 0.12 -5.08
CA ALA A 63 8.77 0.32 -6.10
C ALA A 63 9.15 -1.00 -6.77
N ALA A 64 9.39 -2.06 -5.98
CA ALA A 64 9.70 -3.38 -6.51
C ALA A 64 8.55 -3.96 -7.35
N LEU A 65 7.30 -3.86 -6.88
CA LEU A 65 6.14 -4.36 -7.63
C LEU A 65 5.94 -3.64 -8.97
N ILE A 66 6.15 -2.31 -9.01
CA ILE A 66 6.02 -1.49 -10.23
C ILE A 66 7.20 -1.73 -11.17
N GLN A 67 8.42 -1.80 -10.63
CA GLN A 67 9.64 -2.00 -11.40
C GLN A 67 9.72 -3.40 -12.01
N CYS A 68 9.28 -4.42 -11.29
CA CYS A 68 9.42 -5.81 -11.74
C CYS A 68 8.27 -6.29 -12.62
N PHE A 69 7.06 -5.75 -12.44
CA PHE A 69 5.86 -6.32 -13.04
C PHE A 69 5.00 -5.29 -13.78
N GLU A 70 4.37 -5.77 -14.84
CA GLU A 70 3.19 -5.16 -15.46
C GLU A 70 1.94 -5.79 -14.84
N TRP A 71 0.95 -4.96 -14.54
CA TRP A 71 -0.25 -5.35 -13.81
C TRP A 71 -1.48 -5.16 -14.67
N GLU A 72 -2.31 -6.19 -14.74
CA GLU A 72 -3.55 -6.21 -15.50
C GLU A 72 -4.69 -6.77 -14.65
N ARG A 73 -5.92 -6.39 -15.01
CA ARG A 73 -7.11 -6.99 -14.39
C ARG A 73 -7.29 -8.42 -14.87
N VAL A 74 -7.93 -9.24 -14.04
CA VAL A 74 -8.25 -10.63 -14.41
C VAL A 74 -9.35 -10.69 -15.47
N SER A 75 -10.28 -9.72 -15.45
CA SER A 75 -11.33 -9.52 -16.45
C SER A 75 -11.40 -8.06 -16.91
N GLU A 76 -12.24 -7.77 -17.90
CA GLU A 76 -12.49 -6.39 -18.38
C GLU A 76 -13.24 -5.53 -17.35
N ASP A 77 -13.90 -6.17 -16.38
CA ASP A 77 -14.68 -5.50 -15.34
C ASP A 77 -13.80 -4.59 -14.47
N LEU A 78 -14.44 -3.60 -13.84
CA LEU A 78 -13.78 -2.80 -12.82
C LEU A 78 -13.56 -3.62 -11.55
N VAL A 79 -12.43 -3.42 -10.89
CA VAL A 79 -12.13 -4.06 -9.60
C VAL A 79 -13.05 -3.46 -8.54
N ASP A 80 -13.81 -4.31 -7.84
CA ASP A 80 -14.56 -3.89 -6.67
C ASP A 80 -13.61 -3.52 -5.52
N LEU A 81 -13.59 -2.24 -5.18
CA LEU A 81 -12.80 -1.62 -4.11
C LEU A 81 -13.63 -1.37 -2.83
N SER A 82 -14.82 -1.97 -2.71
CA SER A 82 -15.65 -1.87 -1.51
C SER A 82 -14.86 -2.29 -0.27
N GLY A 83 -15.05 -1.54 0.82
CA GLY A 83 -14.38 -1.78 2.10
C GLY A 83 -15.09 -2.87 2.90
N GLY A 84 -14.31 -3.79 3.47
CA GLY A 84 -14.78 -4.74 4.48
C GLY A 84 -14.90 -4.12 5.87
N VAL A 85 -15.55 -4.85 6.77
CA VAL A 85 -15.70 -4.44 8.18
C VAL A 85 -14.50 -4.90 9.00
N GLY A 86 -13.92 -4.01 9.80
CA GLY A 86 -12.83 -4.36 10.72
C GLY A 86 -12.10 -3.16 11.28
N LEU A 87 -11.07 -3.43 12.09
CA LEU A 87 -10.17 -2.41 12.62
C LEU A 87 -9.32 -1.73 11.52
N THR A 88 -9.08 -2.45 10.42
CA THR A 88 -8.39 -1.94 9.23
C THR A 88 -9.34 -1.90 8.04
N MET A 89 -9.14 -0.93 7.14
CA MET A 89 -9.91 -0.80 5.90
C MET A 89 -9.37 -1.77 4.84
N ARG A 90 -9.68 -3.05 4.99
CA ARG A 90 -9.40 -4.09 3.98
C ARG A 90 -10.44 -4.04 2.87
N LYS A 91 -10.09 -4.46 1.65
CA LYS A 91 -11.07 -4.70 0.57
C LYS A 91 -12.00 -5.85 0.99
N ALA A 92 -13.29 -5.75 0.69
CA ALA A 92 -14.27 -6.78 1.04
C ALA A 92 -14.01 -8.07 0.24
N PRO A 93 -14.03 -8.04 -1.11
CA PRO A 93 -13.47 -9.15 -1.89
C PRO A 93 -11.94 -9.12 -1.84
N ALA A 94 -11.28 -10.26 -2.00
CA ALA A 94 -9.82 -10.31 -2.20
C ALA A 94 -9.44 -9.57 -3.50
N LEU A 95 -8.24 -8.95 -3.54
CA LEU A 95 -7.74 -8.35 -4.76
C LEU A 95 -7.09 -9.44 -5.61
N GLU A 96 -7.62 -9.64 -6.81
CA GLU A 96 -7.04 -10.50 -7.82
C GLU A 96 -6.52 -9.63 -8.97
N ALA A 97 -5.29 -9.90 -9.39
CA ALA A 97 -4.64 -9.21 -10.50
C ALA A 97 -3.75 -10.19 -11.24
N ARG A 98 -3.63 -10.02 -12.55
CA ARG A 98 -2.60 -10.69 -13.34
C ARG A 98 -1.35 -9.84 -13.30
N CYS A 99 -0.20 -10.47 -13.12
CA CYS A 99 1.08 -9.80 -13.22
C CYS A 99 1.98 -10.54 -14.21
N ARG A 100 2.70 -9.76 -15.03
CA ARG A 100 3.72 -10.27 -15.95
C ARG A 100 5.05 -9.61 -15.61
N ALA A 101 6.12 -10.40 -15.49
CA ALA A 101 7.45 -9.85 -15.30
C ALA A 101 7.86 -8.99 -16.51
N ARG A 102 8.39 -7.80 -16.25
CA ARG A 102 8.97 -6.93 -17.29
C ARG A 102 10.22 -7.59 -17.86
N GLU A 103 10.42 -7.49 -19.17
CA GLU A 103 11.53 -8.14 -19.89
C GLU A 103 12.90 -7.85 -19.27
N GLN A 104 13.13 -6.59 -18.86
CA GLN A 104 14.38 -6.14 -18.27
C GLN A 104 14.67 -6.79 -16.90
N MET A 105 13.63 -7.31 -16.24
CA MET A 105 13.72 -7.86 -14.88
C MET A 105 13.65 -9.40 -14.85
N ILE A 106 13.44 -10.07 -16.00
CA ILE A 106 13.29 -11.53 -16.07
C ILE A 106 14.52 -12.25 -15.49
N SER A 107 15.73 -11.83 -15.83
CA SER A 107 16.97 -12.45 -15.33
C SER A 107 17.05 -12.35 -13.79
N VAL A 108 16.86 -11.16 -13.26
CA VAL A 108 16.89 -10.89 -11.81
C VAL A 108 15.82 -11.69 -11.07
N ILE A 109 14.59 -11.72 -11.58
CA ILE A 109 13.49 -12.48 -10.97
C ILE A 109 13.78 -13.99 -11.01
N SER A 110 14.34 -14.48 -12.11
CA SER A 110 14.69 -15.90 -12.25
C SER A 110 15.78 -16.31 -11.24
N GLU A 111 16.79 -15.46 -11.02
CA GLU A 111 17.83 -15.67 -10.00
C GLU A 111 17.27 -15.63 -8.58
N LEU A 112 16.32 -14.72 -8.31
CA LEU A 112 15.62 -14.66 -7.02
C LEU A 112 14.75 -15.90 -6.79
N GLN A 113 14.08 -16.44 -7.81
CA GLN A 113 13.28 -17.65 -7.69
C GLN A 113 14.17 -18.88 -7.41
N VAL A 114 15.34 -18.96 -8.06
CA VAL A 114 16.37 -19.96 -7.74
C VAL A 114 16.86 -19.78 -6.31
N SER A 115 17.13 -18.55 -5.88
CA SER A 115 17.57 -18.26 -4.51
C SER A 115 16.52 -18.62 -3.46
N PHE A 116 15.24 -18.35 -3.70
CA PHE A 116 14.14 -18.76 -2.82
C PHE A 116 14.00 -20.28 -2.75
N SER A 117 14.18 -20.99 -3.87
CA SER A 117 14.20 -22.45 -3.88
C SER A 117 15.38 -23.02 -3.07
N LEU A 118 16.57 -22.42 -3.18
CA LEU A 118 17.77 -22.80 -2.41
C LEU A 118 17.66 -22.45 -0.91
N ILE A 119 17.01 -21.34 -0.56
CA ILE A 119 16.73 -20.97 0.84
C ILE A 119 15.65 -21.90 1.42
N SER A 120 14.65 -22.32 0.64
CA SER A 120 13.66 -23.31 1.07
C SER A 120 14.23 -24.71 1.24
N SER A 121 15.38 -25.02 0.62
CA SER A 121 16.14 -26.25 0.85
C SER A 121 16.87 -26.30 2.19
N PHE A 122 16.86 -25.22 2.99
CA PHE A 122 17.49 -25.16 4.32
C PHE A 122 16.49 -25.21 5.51
N HIS A 123 15.20 -25.53 5.29
CA HIS A 123 14.27 -25.72 6.42
C HIS A 123 13.21 -26.82 6.25
N VAL A 124 13.57 -27.94 5.63
CA VAL A 124 12.81 -29.19 5.80
C VAL A 124 13.79 -30.33 6.09
N GLU A 125 14.30 -30.37 7.32
CA GLU A 125 14.71 -31.62 7.95
C GLU A 125 13.77 -31.91 9.12
N LYS A 126 12.89 -32.90 8.88
CA LYS A 126 12.12 -33.76 9.80
C LYS A 126 11.39 -33.16 11.00
#